data_AF-A0A7V8E7I5-F1
#
_entry.id   AF-A0A7V8E7I5-F1
#
_cell.length_a   1.000
_cell.length_b   1.000
_cell.length_c   1.000
_cell.angle_alpha   90.00
_cell.angle_beta   90.00
_cell.angle_gamma   90.00
#
_symmetry.space_group_name_H-M   'P 1'
#
loop_
_entity.id
_entity.type
_entity.pdbx_description
1 polymer ?
#
loop_
_entity_poly.entity_id
_entity_poly.type
_entity_poly.pdbx_seq_one_letter_code
_entity_poly.pdbx_strand_id
1 'polypeptide(L)'
;MRHQPPADHRGHRERLFSLCFLWLPLAFAFAASVFADDSSDLADRLKKLQFEEATRRLPLAEHCEKCKMWKEANAEYARLIELAPDNLTVKEKAKKAAEMAEISQARPAKGEQEVYRAGQAALGKDMSKKYWELAIWAAGKGLREEAERIAGMAERLDEGMGIGEAPQSKKFYEALYPDGDERKKAVDALNEYRKKCGLPPCVFSATVSAGAQRHSEYLVKNEGHPSTEGLGAHNEDPALPGYTPEGQRAGGASDIGQVPPVASMINMLGTFYHRIPLLSPHLKKVGIGWATKPGATDLGWCVIDCGTGVGPRNDKLLQLVAYPAPGATDVQRAFDDELPDPIPAGEDHKNGEAITLSWFGEGQITGGEMEVKVNGTAVEGYFTTRQKPARKDHGNGNSLCFIPKEVLPPNAKVEVNAKTTLEGKPLAKSWSFTTGTHEHDAWRK
;
A
#
# COMPACT_ATOMS: atom_id res chain seq x y z
N MET A 1 33.90 4.50 52.26
CA MET A 1 34.85 4.86 51.20
C MET A 1 34.13 4.73 49.86
N ARG A 2 34.17 5.83 49.10
CA ARG A 2 33.86 6.11 47.68
C ARG A 2 33.06 5.08 46.84
N HIS A 3 31.94 5.59 46.33
CA HIS A 3 31.26 5.18 45.10
C HIS A 3 32.22 5.11 43.88
N GLN A 4 32.09 4.06 43.07
CA GLN A 4 32.38 4.07 41.64
C GLN A 4 31.14 3.55 40.89
N PRO A 5 30.69 4.23 39.82
CA PRO A 5 29.61 3.73 38.98
C PRO A 5 30.11 2.65 38.01
N PRO A 6 29.27 1.71 37.55
CA PRO A 6 29.64 0.73 36.54
C PRO A 6 29.90 1.40 35.17
N ALA A 7 30.90 0.87 34.48
CA ALA A 7 31.45 1.40 33.24
C ALA A 7 30.42 1.48 32.10
N ASP A 8 30.55 2.56 31.32
CA ASP A 8 29.76 2.87 30.14
C ASP A 8 29.90 1.79 29.05
N HIS A 9 28.81 1.05 28.79
CA HIS A 9 28.72 0.06 27.71
C HIS A 9 28.77 0.66 26.29
N ARG A 10 28.89 2.00 26.12
CA ARG A 10 29.05 2.63 24.79
C ARG A 10 30.40 2.32 24.13
N GLY A 11 31.45 2.02 24.90
CA GLY A 11 32.79 1.76 24.35
C GLY A 11 32.95 0.42 23.62
N HIS A 12 32.11 -0.58 23.92
CA HIS A 12 32.20 -1.90 23.29
C HIS A 12 31.49 -1.99 21.94
N ARG A 13 30.44 -1.17 21.71
CA ARG A 13 29.76 -1.07 20.40
C ARG A 13 30.63 -0.35 19.36
N GLU A 14 31.41 0.66 19.76
CA GLU A 14 32.27 1.40 18.83
C GLU A 14 33.54 0.63 18.39
N ARG A 15 34.05 -0.26 19.25
CA ARG A 15 35.19 -1.13 18.91
C ARG A 15 34.81 -2.29 17.99
N LEU A 16 33.59 -2.84 18.10
CA LEU A 16 33.05 -3.83 17.16
C LEU A 16 32.68 -3.23 15.80
N PHE A 17 32.30 -1.95 15.77
CA PHE A 17 32.08 -1.17 14.54
C PHE A 17 33.34 -1.00 13.69
N SER A 18 34.54 -1.02 14.29
CA SER A 18 35.80 -0.69 13.59
C SER A 18 36.52 -1.91 12.98
N LEU A 19 36.21 -3.13 13.43
CA LEU A 19 36.91 -4.35 12.97
C LEU A 19 36.21 -5.06 11.79
N CYS A 20 34.91 -4.80 11.55
CA CYS A 20 34.18 -5.36 10.40
C CYS A 20 34.59 -4.75 9.05
N PHE A 21 35.27 -3.60 9.05
CA PHE A 21 35.61 -2.83 7.83
C PHE A 21 36.98 -3.17 7.21
N LEU A 22 37.72 -4.12 7.80
CA LEU A 22 39.11 -4.39 7.40
C LEU A 22 39.29 -5.53 6.38
N TRP A 23 38.31 -6.40 6.13
CA TRP A 23 38.56 -7.65 5.38
C TRP A 23 37.67 -7.96 4.16
N LEU A 24 36.58 -7.20 3.93
CA LEU A 24 35.91 -7.20 2.62
C LEU A 24 36.74 -6.64 1.43
N PRO A 25 37.74 -5.74 1.61
CA PRO A 25 38.48 -5.16 0.48
C PRO A 25 39.35 -6.16 -0.30
N LEU A 26 39.82 -7.24 0.34
CA LEU A 26 40.73 -8.21 -0.27
C LEU A 26 40.02 -9.20 -1.21
N ALA A 27 38.76 -9.56 -0.93
CA ALA A 27 38.01 -10.49 -1.76
C ALA A 27 37.57 -9.87 -3.10
N PHE A 28 37.24 -8.57 -3.12
CA PHE A 28 36.86 -7.85 -4.33
C PHE A 28 38.08 -7.45 -5.19
N ALA A 29 39.21 -7.08 -4.56
CA ALA A 29 40.45 -6.83 -5.28
C ALA A 29 41.01 -8.09 -5.97
N PHE A 30 40.77 -9.28 -5.41
CA PHE A 30 41.16 -10.56 -6.01
C PHE A 30 40.18 -11.05 -7.08
N ALA A 31 38.89 -10.74 -6.97
CA ALA A 31 37.93 -10.99 -8.05
C ALA A 31 38.24 -10.09 -9.26
N ALA A 32 38.57 -8.81 -9.03
CA ALA A 32 38.92 -7.87 -10.10
C ALA A 32 40.22 -8.24 -10.85
N SER A 33 41.18 -8.94 -10.22
CA SER A 33 42.37 -9.45 -10.90
C SER A 33 42.12 -10.72 -11.72
N VAL A 34 41.03 -11.43 -11.46
CA VAL A 34 40.61 -12.63 -12.23
C VAL A 34 39.88 -12.25 -13.53
N PHE A 35 39.25 -11.08 -13.60
CA PHE A 35 38.52 -10.58 -14.78
C PHE A 35 39.39 -9.82 -15.81
N ALA A 36 40.72 -9.84 -15.64
CA ALA A 36 41.66 -9.09 -16.48
C ALA A 36 42.38 -9.93 -17.55
N ASP A 37 42.04 -11.22 -17.73
CA ASP A 37 42.74 -12.09 -18.70
C ASP A 37 41.78 -12.90 -19.58
N ASP A 38 42.05 -12.88 -20.88
CA ASP A 38 41.08 -13.04 -21.98
C ASP A 38 41.09 -14.47 -22.56
N SER A 39 41.07 -15.50 -21.69
CA SER A 39 41.18 -16.90 -22.13
C SER A 39 39.95 -17.76 -21.82
N SER A 40 39.61 -18.59 -22.81
CA SER A 40 38.31 -19.25 -23.05
C SER A 40 37.98 -20.46 -22.16
N ASP A 41 38.32 -20.43 -20.86
CA ASP A 41 38.05 -21.58 -19.97
C ASP A 41 37.44 -21.19 -18.61
N LEU A 42 36.39 -20.37 -18.68
CA LEU A 42 35.64 -19.90 -17.51
C LEU A 42 34.67 -20.98 -16.95
N ALA A 43 34.18 -21.87 -17.82
CA ALA A 43 33.14 -22.86 -17.48
C ALA A 43 33.67 -24.06 -16.67
N ASP A 44 34.90 -24.55 -16.93
CA ASP A 44 35.48 -25.67 -16.17
C ASP A 44 36.08 -25.23 -14.82
N ARG A 45 36.44 -23.95 -14.67
CA ARG A 45 36.91 -23.40 -13.39
C ARG A 45 35.77 -23.06 -12.43
N LEU A 46 34.62 -22.60 -12.95
CA LEU A 46 33.39 -22.43 -12.17
C LEU A 46 32.85 -23.76 -11.63
N LYS A 47 33.05 -24.88 -12.34
CA LYS A 47 32.70 -26.23 -11.85
C LYS A 47 33.60 -26.76 -10.72
N LYS A 48 34.80 -26.22 -10.53
CA LYS A 48 35.74 -26.63 -9.46
C LYS A 48 35.67 -25.78 -8.19
N LEU A 49 35.01 -24.62 -8.23
CA LEU A 49 34.86 -23.73 -7.08
C LEU A 49 33.51 -23.96 -6.40
N GLN A 50 33.43 -25.01 -5.57
CA GLN A 50 32.32 -25.18 -4.65
C GLN A 50 32.31 -24.05 -3.62
N PHE A 51 31.16 -23.40 -3.53
CA PHE A 51 30.79 -22.22 -2.76
C PHE A 51 30.78 -22.43 -1.21
N GLU A 52 31.42 -23.48 -0.70
CA GLU A 52 31.25 -23.96 0.67
C GLU A 52 32.31 -23.48 1.69
N GLU A 53 33.44 -22.92 1.24
CA GLU A 53 34.53 -22.58 2.19
C GLU A 53 34.51 -21.10 2.64
N ALA A 54 33.90 -20.20 1.87
CA ALA A 54 33.84 -18.77 2.18
C ALA A 54 32.68 -18.38 3.13
N THR A 55 31.64 -19.20 3.23
CA THR A 55 30.42 -18.96 4.02
C THR A 55 30.51 -19.46 5.46
N ARG A 56 31.54 -20.26 5.81
CA ARG A 56 31.62 -20.95 7.11
C ARG A 56 32.10 -20.09 8.30
N ARG A 57 32.39 -18.79 8.14
CA ARG A 57 33.00 -17.96 9.22
C ARG A 57 32.47 -16.53 9.41
N LEU A 58 31.20 -16.22 9.10
CA LEU A 58 30.69 -14.83 9.20
C LEU A 58 29.35 -14.72 9.95
N PRO A 59 29.32 -14.38 11.26
CA PRO A 59 28.05 -14.25 12.00
C PRO A 59 27.49 -12.82 12.12
N LEU A 60 28.14 -11.75 11.63
CA LEU A 60 27.82 -10.38 12.10
C LEU A 60 27.48 -9.31 11.04
N ALA A 61 27.54 -9.61 9.73
CA ALA A 61 27.14 -8.67 8.67
C ALA A 61 25.62 -8.66 8.40
N GLU A 62 24.85 -9.51 9.07
CA GLU A 62 23.42 -9.74 8.82
C GLU A 62 22.46 -8.85 9.62
N HIS A 63 22.93 -7.79 10.30
CA HIS A 63 22.10 -7.15 11.35
C HIS A 63 21.74 -5.67 11.12
N CYS A 64 22.12 -5.04 10.00
CA CYS A 64 21.68 -3.68 9.66
C CYS A 64 20.79 -3.68 8.40
N GLU A 65 19.52 -3.34 8.59
CA GLU A 65 18.48 -3.37 7.55
C GLU A 65 18.82 -2.45 6.36
N LYS A 66 19.35 -1.24 6.62
CA LYS A 66 19.79 -0.32 5.55
C LYS A 66 20.95 -0.86 4.71
N CYS A 67 21.88 -1.61 5.32
CA CYS A 67 23.00 -2.22 4.61
C CYS A 67 22.57 -3.46 3.82
N LYS A 68 21.56 -4.22 4.30
CA LYS A 68 20.93 -5.31 3.53
C LYS A 68 20.21 -4.75 2.31
N MET A 69 19.35 -3.75 2.50
CA MET A 69 18.64 -3.06 1.41
C MET A 69 19.60 -2.52 0.35
N TRP A 70 20.72 -1.90 0.77
CA TRP A 70 21.71 -1.36 -0.16
C TRP A 70 22.46 -2.45 -0.94
N LYS A 71 22.79 -3.58 -0.31
CA LYS A 71 23.43 -4.73 -0.98
C LYS A 71 22.48 -5.42 -1.95
N GLU A 72 21.24 -5.65 -1.54
CA GLU A 72 20.20 -6.22 -2.39
C GLU A 72 19.94 -5.32 -3.60
N ALA A 73 19.86 -4.00 -3.38
CA ALA A 73 19.67 -3.03 -4.44
C ALA A 73 20.81 -3.06 -5.47
N ASN A 74 22.06 -3.05 -5.01
CA ASN A 74 23.23 -3.06 -5.91
C ASN A 74 23.42 -4.40 -6.63
N ALA A 75 23.18 -5.53 -5.96
CA ALA A 75 23.26 -6.85 -6.58
C ALA A 75 22.21 -6.99 -7.70
N GLU A 76 21.02 -6.47 -7.48
CA GLU A 76 19.95 -6.49 -8.47
C GLU A 76 20.21 -5.51 -9.63
N TYR A 77 20.71 -4.31 -9.34
CA TYR A 77 21.09 -3.35 -10.38
C TYR A 77 22.18 -3.91 -11.29
N ALA A 78 23.15 -4.65 -10.73
CA ALA A 78 24.17 -5.35 -11.50
C ALA A 78 23.57 -6.45 -12.40
N ARG A 79 22.66 -7.27 -11.86
CA ARG A 79 21.92 -8.28 -12.64
C ARG A 79 21.10 -7.65 -13.78
N LEU A 80 20.46 -6.52 -13.55
CA LEU A 80 19.62 -5.84 -14.54
C LEU A 80 20.43 -5.10 -15.61
N ILE A 81 21.64 -4.64 -15.27
CA ILE A 81 22.61 -4.11 -16.22
C ILE A 81 23.10 -5.18 -17.21
N GLU A 82 23.13 -6.45 -16.82
CA GLU A 82 23.44 -7.58 -17.71
C GLU A 82 22.29 -7.87 -18.70
N LEU A 83 21.06 -7.45 -18.38
CA LEU A 83 19.86 -7.63 -19.22
C LEU A 83 19.56 -6.44 -20.15
N ALA A 84 20.28 -5.31 -20.01
CA ALA A 84 20.08 -4.10 -20.82
C ALA A 84 21.04 -4.05 -22.04
N PRO A 85 20.60 -3.65 -23.25
CA PRO A 85 21.49 -3.57 -24.43
C PRO A 85 22.52 -2.42 -24.37
N ASP A 86 23.79 -2.80 -24.59
CA ASP A 86 24.95 -2.20 -25.30
C ASP A 86 25.29 -0.71 -25.36
N ASN A 87 24.62 0.20 -24.64
CA ASN A 87 24.97 1.63 -24.76
C ASN A 87 26.03 2.13 -23.76
N LEU A 88 26.58 1.24 -22.92
CA LEU A 88 27.69 1.54 -22.03
C LEU A 88 28.69 0.41 -22.14
N THR A 89 29.93 0.74 -22.49
CA THR A 89 31.01 -0.26 -22.52
C THR A 89 31.18 -0.84 -21.12
N VAL A 90 31.55 -2.12 -21.02
CA VAL A 90 31.83 -2.82 -19.75
C VAL A 90 32.79 -1.98 -18.87
N LYS A 91 33.71 -1.26 -19.50
CA LYS A 91 34.69 -0.35 -18.86
C LYS A 91 34.05 0.88 -18.22
N GLU A 92 33.02 1.46 -18.84
CA GLU A 92 32.26 2.60 -18.28
C GLU A 92 31.31 2.16 -17.16
N LYS A 93 30.72 0.97 -17.30
CA LYS A 93 29.89 0.33 -16.25
C LYS A 93 30.74 0.05 -15.00
N ALA A 94 31.95 -0.51 -15.16
CA ALA A 94 32.87 -0.81 -14.06
C ALA A 94 33.44 0.46 -13.40
N LYS A 95 33.78 1.49 -14.18
CA LYS A 95 34.32 2.76 -13.65
C LYS A 95 33.32 3.50 -12.75
N LYS A 96 32.05 3.59 -13.18
CA LYS A 96 30.99 4.22 -12.37
C LYS A 96 30.69 3.43 -11.10
N ALA A 97 30.72 2.10 -11.16
CA ALA A 97 30.57 1.25 -9.98
C ALA A 97 31.73 1.44 -8.97
N ALA A 98 32.96 1.63 -9.46
CA ALA A 98 34.13 1.89 -8.63
C ALA A 98 34.12 3.28 -7.97
N GLU A 99 33.76 4.32 -8.70
CA GLU A 99 33.60 5.70 -8.18
C GLU A 99 32.50 5.76 -7.09
N MET A 100 31.41 5.02 -7.27
CA MET A 100 30.32 4.91 -6.28
C MET A 100 30.73 4.12 -5.03
N ALA A 101 31.61 3.12 -5.19
CA ALA A 101 32.14 2.35 -4.07
C ALA A 101 33.11 3.17 -3.21
N GLU A 102 33.99 3.99 -3.81
CA GLU A 102 34.94 4.85 -3.08
C GLU A 102 34.24 5.89 -2.19
N ILE A 103 33.16 6.52 -2.66
CA ILE A 103 32.45 7.54 -1.87
C ILE A 103 31.67 6.90 -0.70
N SER A 104 31.18 5.66 -0.85
CA SER A 104 30.58 4.90 0.25
C SER A 104 31.60 4.47 1.33
N GLN A 105 32.89 4.44 0.99
CA GLN A 105 33.99 3.99 1.85
C GLN A 105 34.65 5.14 2.65
N ALA A 106 34.36 6.41 2.34
CA ALA A 106 34.96 7.55 3.03
C ALA A 106 34.33 7.79 4.42
N ARG A 107 35.16 8.02 5.44
CA ARG A 107 34.72 8.42 6.79
C ARG A 107 34.95 9.93 6.95
N PRO A 108 33.92 10.77 7.23
CA PRO A 108 34.14 12.19 7.40
C PRO A 108 34.91 12.49 8.69
N ALA A 109 35.81 13.47 8.65
CA ALA A 109 36.46 13.98 9.85
C ALA A 109 35.44 14.69 10.76
N LYS A 110 35.80 14.89 12.03
CA LYS A 110 34.96 15.60 13.02
C LYS A 110 34.78 17.05 12.55
N GLY A 111 33.62 17.38 11.98
CA GLY A 111 33.31 18.69 11.36
C GLY A 111 32.77 18.61 9.93
N GLU A 112 32.94 17.48 9.24
CA GLU A 112 32.55 17.29 7.83
C GLU A 112 31.24 16.49 7.66
N GLN A 113 30.51 16.29 8.75
CA GLN A 113 29.28 15.48 8.76
C GLN A 113 28.20 16.04 7.83
N GLU A 114 28.13 17.36 7.64
CA GLU A 114 27.18 17.98 6.71
C GLU A 114 27.55 17.73 5.24
N VAL A 115 28.83 17.84 4.88
CA VAL A 115 29.33 17.57 3.51
C VAL A 115 29.15 16.10 3.14
N TYR A 116 29.41 15.20 4.09
CA TYR A 116 29.19 13.77 3.89
C TYR A 116 27.71 13.39 3.78
N ARG A 117 26.84 13.96 4.62
CA ARG A 117 25.38 13.79 4.49
C ARG A 117 24.87 14.35 3.15
N ALA A 118 25.40 15.49 2.70
CA ALA A 118 25.09 16.05 1.40
C ALA A 118 25.56 15.13 0.25
N GLY A 119 26.74 14.52 0.37
CA GLY A 119 27.27 13.55 -0.59
C GLY A 119 26.44 12.25 -0.66
N GLN A 120 26.02 11.71 0.49
CA GLN A 120 25.13 10.54 0.56
C GLN A 120 23.75 10.85 -0.03
N ALA A 121 23.19 12.03 0.27
CA ALA A 121 21.93 12.48 -0.31
C ALA A 121 22.04 12.67 -1.84
N ALA A 122 23.16 13.17 -2.34
CA ALA A 122 23.40 13.34 -3.78
C ALA A 122 23.55 11.99 -4.51
N LEU A 123 24.33 11.06 -3.95
CA LEU A 123 24.49 9.70 -4.48
C LEU A 123 23.18 8.94 -4.52
N GLY A 124 22.42 9.05 -3.45
CA GLY A 124 21.13 8.40 -3.37
C GLY A 124 20.11 8.96 -4.35
N LYS A 125 20.09 10.29 -4.56
CA LYS A 125 19.28 10.91 -5.62
C LYS A 125 19.64 10.39 -7.01
N ASP A 126 20.94 10.19 -7.29
CA ASP A 126 21.40 9.63 -8.56
C ASP A 126 21.01 8.14 -8.72
N MET A 127 21.10 7.35 -7.65
CA MET A 127 20.66 5.95 -7.66
C MET A 127 19.15 5.81 -7.83
N SER A 128 18.35 6.56 -7.07
CA SER A 128 16.89 6.61 -7.22
C SER A 128 16.52 6.92 -8.67
N LYS A 129 17.12 7.97 -9.25
CA LYS A 129 16.91 8.32 -10.65
C LYS A 129 17.20 7.15 -11.60
N LYS A 130 18.30 6.41 -11.40
CA LYS A 130 18.67 5.25 -12.22
C LYS A 130 17.69 4.09 -12.09
N TYR A 131 17.20 3.80 -10.90
CA TYR A 131 16.16 2.78 -10.72
C TYR A 131 14.86 3.19 -11.41
N TRP A 132 14.45 4.46 -11.30
CA TRP A 132 13.27 4.92 -12.03
C TRP A 132 13.44 4.86 -13.55
N GLU A 133 14.60 5.24 -14.09
CA GLU A 133 14.87 5.14 -15.54
C GLU A 133 14.82 3.68 -16.02
N LEU A 134 15.36 2.75 -15.24
CA LEU A 134 15.33 1.33 -15.54
C LEU A 134 13.91 0.74 -15.44
N ALA A 135 13.13 1.18 -14.45
CA ALA A 135 11.73 0.81 -14.31
C ALA A 135 10.91 1.29 -15.52
N ILE A 136 11.11 2.55 -15.96
CA ILE A 136 10.45 3.11 -17.16
C ILE A 136 10.79 2.27 -18.39
N TRP A 137 12.07 1.91 -18.55
CA TRP A 137 12.50 1.07 -19.66
C TRP A 137 11.82 -0.30 -19.64
N ALA A 138 11.79 -0.98 -18.49
CA ALA A 138 11.14 -2.28 -18.33
C ALA A 138 9.64 -2.20 -18.64
N ALA A 139 8.96 -1.14 -18.19
CA ALA A 139 7.55 -0.90 -18.50
C ALA A 139 7.32 -0.73 -20.01
N GLY A 140 8.16 0.06 -20.68
CA GLY A 140 8.12 0.23 -22.14
C GLY A 140 8.42 -1.03 -22.95
N LYS A 141 8.97 -2.08 -22.31
CA LYS A 141 9.19 -3.41 -22.91
C LYS A 141 8.08 -4.42 -22.58
N GLY A 142 7.04 -3.99 -21.87
CA GLY A 142 5.97 -4.88 -21.39
C GLY A 142 6.39 -5.80 -20.25
N LEU A 143 7.55 -5.56 -19.62
CA LEU A 143 8.06 -6.34 -18.49
C LEU A 143 7.45 -5.82 -17.18
N ARG A 144 6.14 -5.97 -17.04
CA ARG A 144 5.33 -5.32 -15.99
C ARG A 144 5.81 -5.62 -14.57
N GLU A 145 5.92 -6.88 -14.21
CA GLU A 145 6.33 -7.31 -12.86
C GLU A 145 7.72 -6.78 -12.49
N GLU A 146 8.62 -6.79 -13.47
CA GLU A 146 10.00 -6.36 -13.33
C GLU A 146 10.07 -4.84 -13.17
N ALA A 147 9.32 -4.10 -13.98
CA ALA A 147 9.10 -2.66 -13.84
C ALA A 147 8.61 -2.29 -12.43
N GLU A 148 7.54 -2.94 -11.95
CA GLU A 148 6.95 -2.68 -10.63
C GLU A 148 7.93 -2.97 -9.49
N ARG A 149 8.71 -4.04 -9.61
CA ARG A 149 9.74 -4.41 -8.64
C ARG A 149 10.85 -3.37 -8.55
N ILE A 150 11.38 -2.93 -9.70
CA ILE A 150 12.45 -1.91 -9.78
C ILE A 150 11.94 -0.57 -9.25
N ALA A 151 10.71 -0.18 -9.62
CA ALA A 151 10.08 1.04 -9.09
C ALA A 151 9.93 0.98 -7.56
N GLY A 152 9.50 -0.15 -7.00
CA GLY A 152 9.44 -0.34 -5.56
C GLY A 152 10.78 -0.12 -4.85
N MET A 153 11.90 -0.45 -5.48
CA MET A 153 13.24 -0.17 -4.95
C MET A 153 13.59 1.32 -5.02
N ALA A 154 13.29 1.97 -6.15
CA ALA A 154 13.48 3.41 -6.32
C ALA A 154 12.72 4.20 -5.25
N GLU A 155 11.50 3.77 -4.95
CA GLU A 155 10.63 4.45 -4.01
C GLU A 155 11.06 4.30 -2.55
N ARG A 156 11.50 3.09 -2.14
CA ARG A 156 12.10 2.89 -0.81
C ARG A 156 13.36 3.72 -0.62
N LEU A 157 14.13 3.93 -1.70
CA LEU A 157 15.28 4.84 -1.68
C LEU A 157 14.81 6.29 -1.51
N ASP A 158 13.80 6.72 -2.25
CA ASP A 158 13.24 8.07 -2.14
C ASP A 158 12.74 8.37 -0.72
N GLU A 159 11.91 7.49 -0.16
CA GLU A 159 11.40 7.60 1.21
C GLU A 159 12.53 7.60 2.25
N GLY A 160 13.47 6.65 2.14
CA GLY A 160 14.60 6.51 3.06
C GLY A 160 15.54 7.73 3.07
N MET A 161 15.48 8.57 2.04
CA MET A 161 16.32 9.76 1.88
C MET A 161 15.56 11.07 1.94
N GLY A 162 14.24 11.03 2.17
CA GLY A 162 13.39 12.21 2.16
C GLY A 162 13.40 12.93 0.81
N ILE A 163 13.68 12.20 -0.28
CA ILE A 163 13.45 12.69 -1.63
C ILE A 163 11.93 12.69 -1.75
N GLY A 164 11.33 13.86 -1.98
CA GLY A 164 9.91 13.93 -2.33
C GLY A 164 9.61 13.12 -3.59
N GLU A 165 8.39 13.20 -4.10
CA GLU A 165 8.02 12.47 -5.31
C GLU A 165 9.01 12.76 -6.48
N ALA A 166 9.77 11.75 -6.89
CA ALA A 166 10.76 11.89 -7.94
C ALA A 166 10.06 12.16 -9.28
N PRO A 167 10.49 13.14 -10.09
CA PRO A 167 9.86 13.41 -11.39
C PRO A 167 9.77 12.18 -12.32
N GLN A 168 10.67 11.22 -12.14
CA GLN A 168 10.73 9.96 -12.88
C GLN A 168 9.67 8.95 -12.41
N SER A 169 9.20 9.00 -11.16
CA SER A 169 8.12 8.13 -10.68
C SER A 169 6.82 8.39 -11.45
N LYS A 170 6.53 9.67 -11.72
CA LYS A 170 5.38 10.07 -12.53
C LYS A 170 5.44 9.45 -13.94
N LYS A 171 6.58 9.59 -14.62
CA LYS A 171 6.79 9.01 -15.96
C LYS A 171 6.70 7.48 -15.96
N PHE A 172 7.17 6.84 -14.89
CA PHE A 172 7.05 5.41 -14.72
C PHE A 172 5.58 4.96 -14.62
N TYR A 173 4.78 5.63 -13.79
CA TYR A 173 3.37 5.27 -13.63
C TYR A 173 2.50 5.63 -14.84
N GLU A 174 2.88 6.63 -15.62
CA GLU A 174 2.28 6.89 -16.94
C GLU A 174 2.57 5.74 -17.92
N ALA A 175 3.78 5.18 -17.90
CA ALA A 175 4.15 4.06 -18.77
C ALA A 175 3.51 2.72 -18.36
N LEU A 176 3.36 2.47 -17.06
CA LEU A 176 2.88 1.19 -16.52
C LEU A 176 1.35 1.08 -16.48
N TYR A 177 0.67 2.22 -16.36
CA TYR A 177 -0.77 2.33 -16.31
C TYR A 177 -1.15 3.45 -17.28
N PRO A 178 -1.31 3.15 -18.57
CA PRO A 178 -1.64 4.18 -19.54
C PRO A 178 -2.99 4.83 -19.18
N ASP A 179 -3.25 5.99 -19.78
CA ASP A 179 -4.57 6.62 -19.69
C ASP A 179 -5.66 5.61 -20.09
N GLY A 180 -6.67 5.48 -19.24
CA GLY A 180 -7.72 4.50 -19.42
C GLY A 180 -7.53 3.17 -18.67
N ASP A 181 -6.42 2.96 -17.93
CA ASP A 181 -6.28 1.81 -17.03
C ASP A 181 -7.39 1.81 -15.96
N GLU A 182 -8.07 0.68 -15.80
CA GLU A 182 -9.22 0.52 -14.91
C GLU A 182 -8.88 0.83 -13.44
N ARG A 183 -7.64 0.62 -13.00
CA ARG A 183 -7.23 0.93 -11.62
C ARG A 183 -7.12 2.43 -11.39
N LYS A 184 -6.62 3.18 -12.37
CA LYS A 184 -6.60 4.65 -12.30
C LYS A 184 -8.02 5.21 -12.31
N LYS A 185 -8.89 4.70 -13.20
CA LYS A 185 -10.31 5.05 -13.23
C LYS A 185 -11.02 4.75 -11.91
N ALA A 186 -10.67 3.66 -11.23
CA ALA A 186 -11.23 3.34 -9.92
C ALA A 186 -10.83 4.39 -8.86
N VAL A 187 -9.57 4.84 -8.85
CA VAL A 187 -9.15 5.93 -7.96
C VAL A 187 -9.82 7.26 -8.33
N ASP A 188 -10.02 7.54 -9.61
CA ASP A 188 -10.78 8.72 -10.05
C ASP A 188 -12.24 8.65 -9.58
N ALA A 189 -12.89 7.49 -9.71
CA ALA A 189 -14.22 7.25 -9.19
C ALA A 189 -14.28 7.49 -7.67
N LEU A 190 -13.35 6.94 -6.89
CA LEU A 190 -13.23 7.21 -5.46
C LEU A 190 -13.12 8.71 -5.16
N ASN A 191 -12.29 9.43 -5.93
CA ASN A 191 -12.08 10.86 -5.73
C ASN A 191 -13.33 11.70 -5.97
N GLU A 192 -14.26 11.28 -6.85
CA GLU A 192 -15.55 11.94 -7.01
C GLU A 192 -16.41 11.85 -5.72
N TYR A 193 -16.41 10.69 -5.04
CA TYR A 193 -17.10 10.54 -3.75
C TYR A 193 -16.39 11.29 -2.63
N ARG A 194 -15.04 11.23 -2.59
CA ARG A 194 -14.24 11.98 -1.61
C ARG A 194 -14.48 13.49 -1.73
N LYS A 195 -14.53 14.02 -2.95
CA LYS A 195 -14.86 15.42 -3.23
C LYS A 195 -16.25 15.81 -2.71
N LYS A 196 -17.28 14.98 -2.96
CA LYS A 196 -18.63 15.21 -2.42
C LYS A 196 -18.63 15.26 -0.89
N CYS A 197 -17.77 14.48 -0.23
CA CYS A 197 -17.59 14.47 1.22
C CYS A 197 -16.69 15.60 1.77
N GLY A 198 -16.12 16.46 0.91
CA GLY A 198 -15.17 17.49 1.32
C GLY A 198 -13.79 16.96 1.73
N LEU A 199 -13.43 15.77 1.26
CA LEU A 199 -12.16 15.11 1.57
C LEU A 199 -11.09 15.44 0.52
N PRO A 200 -9.80 15.49 0.90
CA PRO A 200 -8.72 15.61 -0.06
C PRO A 200 -8.68 14.38 -0.98
N PRO A 201 -8.32 14.53 -2.26
CA PRO A 201 -8.16 13.39 -3.14
C PRO A 201 -6.99 12.50 -2.69
N CYS A 202 -7.07 11.22 -3.04
CA CYS A 202 -5.94 10.30 -2.99
C CYS A 202 -5.37 10.10 -4.40
N VAL A 203 -4.15 9.59 -4.47
CA VAL A 203 -3.49 9.27 -5.74
C VAL A 203 -3.32 7.77 -5.90
N PHE A 204 -3.40 7.29 -7.14
CA PHE A 204 -3.00 5.93 -7.47
C PHE A 204 -1.51 5.75 -7.17
N SER A 205 -1.14 4.65 -6.50
CA SER A 205 0.23 4.34 -6.13
C SER A 205 0.60 2.96 -6.64
N ALA A 206 1.51 2.88 -7.61
CA ALA A 206 1.81 1.55 -8.14
C ALA A 206 2.74 0.70 -7.30
N THR A 207 3.51 1.29 -6.39
CA THR A 207 4.27 0.47 -5.43
C THR A 207 3.38 -0.22 -4.43
N VAL A 208 2.34 0.46 -3.95
CA VAL A 208 1.30 -0.16 -3.13
C VAL A 208 0.54 -1.18 -3.98
N SER A 209 0.25 -0.84 -5.25
CA SER A 209 -0.42 -1.75 -6.18
C SER A 209 0.37 -3.03 -6.46
N ALA A 210 1.70 -3.03 -6.39
CA ALA A 210 2.51 -4.22 -6.66
C ALA A 210 2.26 -5.33 -5.61
N GLY A 211 2.00 -4.98 -4.35
CA GLY A 211 1.59 -5.94 -3.33
C GLY A 211 0.17 -6.44 -3.60
N ALA A 212 -0.75 -5.52 -3.86
CA ALA A 212 -2.14 -5.85 -4.17
C ALA A 212 -2.28 -6.74 -5.42
N GLN A 213 -1.46 -6.52 -6.45
CA GLN A 213 -1.44 -7.31 -7.68
C GLN A 213 -1.01 -8.75 -7.40
N ARG A 214 0.09 -8.95 -6.66
CA ARG A 214 0.52 -10.29 -6.22
C ARG A 214 -0.56 -10.99 -5.41
N HIS A 215 -1.23 -10.27 -4.52
CA HIS A 215 -2.31 -10.83 -3.74
C HIS A 215 -3.52 -11.21 -4.59
N SER A 216 -3.91 -10.38 -5.56
CA SER A 216 -4.99 -10.73 -6.50
C SER A 216 -4.67 -11.98 -7.32
N GLU A 217 -3.42 -12.14 -7.77
CA GLU A 217 -2.94 -13.33 -8.49
C GLU A 217 -2.91 -14.57 -7.59
N TYR A 218 -2.49 -14.39 -6.33
CA TYR A 218 -2.54 -15.44 -5.31
C TYR A 218 -3.97 -15.96 -5.12
N LEU A 219 -4.96 -15.06 -5.01
CA LEU A 219 -6.37 -15.42 -4.83
C LEU A 219 -6.95 -16.13 -6.06
N VAL A 220 -6.59 -15.69 -7.28
CA VAL A 220 -6.97 -16.43 -8.50
C VAL A 220 -6.35 -17.83 -8.51
N LYS A 221 -5.09 -17.95 -8.13
CA LYS A 221 -4.35 -19.23 -8.19
C LYS A 221 -4.82 -20.26 -7.17
N ASN A 222 -5.32 -19.79 -6.04
CA ASN A 222 -5.76 -20.62 -4.92
C ASN A 222 -7.28 -20.58 -4.73
N GLU A 223 -8.02 -20.21 -5.78
CA GLU A 223 -9.47 -20.13 -5.74
C GLU A 223 -10.10 -21.45 -5.28
N GLY A 224 -11.07 -21.36 -4.36
CA GLY A 224 -11.75 -22.51 -3.76
C GLY A 224 -10.93 -23.25 -2.70
N HIS A 225 -9.73 -22.78 -2.36
CA HIS A 225 -9.00 -23.32 -1.23
C HIS A 225 -9.58 -22.80 0.09
N PRO A 226 -9.82 -23.65 1.11
CA PRO A 226 -10.46 -23.25 2.37
C PRO A 226 -9.78 -22.08 3.11
N SER A 227 -8.46 -21.93 2.97
CA SER A 227 -7.73 -20.81 3.59
C SER A 227 -8.04 -19.44 2.98
N THR A 228 -8.62 -19.40 1.78
CA THR A 228 -8.97 -18.17 1.05
C THR A 228 -10.48 -17.88 1.05
N GLU A 229 -11.28 -18.73 1.69
CA GLU A 229 -12.73 -18.54 1.76
C GLU A 229 -13.13 -17.46 2.78
N GLY A 230 -14.16 -16.68 2.44
CA GLY A 230 -14.68 -15.62 3.30
C GLY A 230 -13.59 -14.63 3.72
N LEU A 231 -13.49 -14.38 5.04
CA LEU A 231 -12.44 -13.50 5.60
C LEU A 231 -11.02 -14.08 5.47
N GLY A 232 -10.89 -15.36 5.12
CA GLY A 232 -9.61 -15.97 4.74
C GLY A 232 -8.97 -15.29 3.54
N ALA A 233 -9.76 -14.67 2.65
CA ALA A 233 -9.28 -13.96 1.46
C ALA A 233 -8.27 -12.84 1.76
N HIS A 234 -8.22 -12.30 2.99
CA HIS A 234 -7.21 -11.30 3.38
C HIS A 234 -5.84 -11.90 3.71
N ASN A 235 -5.69 -13.23 3.69
CA ASN A 235 -4.49 -13.94 4.10
C ASN A 235 -3.94 -14.78 2.97
N GLU A 236 -2.62 -14.97 2.99
CA GLU A 236 -1.92 -15.93 2.17
C GLU A 236 -1.31 -17.02 3.07
N ASP A 237 -1.54 -18.27 2.70
CA ASP A 237 -0.84 -19.42 3.25
C ASP A 237 0.55 -19.56 2.59
N PRO A 238 1.66 -19.51 3.36
CA PRO A 238 3.02 -19.70 2.85
C PRO A 238 3.27 -21.05 2.16
N ALA A 239 2.43 -22.06 2.40
CA ALA A 239 2.53 -23.36 1.75
C ALA A 239 1.88 -23.37 0.35
N LEU A 240 1.09 -22.36 0.00
CA LEU A 240 0.36 -22.30 -1.26
C LEU A 240 1.14 -21.57 -2.36
N PRO A 241 0.96 -21.96 -3.63
CA PRO A 241 1.68 -21.35 -4.73
C PRO A 241 1.30 -19.88 -4.89
N GLY A 242 2.29 -19.05 -5.22
CA GLY A 242 2.11 -17.61 -5.41
C GLY A 242 2.20 -16.78 -4.13
N TYR A 243 2.40 -17.40 -2.96
CA TYR A 243 2.64 -16.69 -1.71
C TYR A 243 3.80 -15.69 -1.84
N THR A 244 3.57 -14.47 -1.35
CA THR A 244 4.63 -13.48 -1.15
C THR A 244 4.40 -12.69 0.14
N PRO A 245 5.47 -12.33 0.88
CA PRO A 245 5.32 -11.43 2.04
C PRO A 245 4.66 -10.10 1.67
N GLU A 246 4.87 -9.59 0.46
CA GLU A 246 4.26 -8.35 -0.06
C GLU A 246 2.76 -8.53 -0.28
N GLY A 247 2.34 -9.62 -0.90
CA GLY A 247 0.94 -9.96 -1.14
C GLY A 247 0.17 -10.17 0.17
N GLN A 248 0.74 -10.94 1.11
CA GLN A 248 0.18 -11.10 2.46
C GLN A 248 -0.02 -9.76 3.19
N ARG A 249 0.95 -8.83 3.09
CA ARG A 249 0.79 -7.50 3.70
C ARG A 249 -0.32 -6.70 3.03
N ALA A 250 -0.39 -6.73 1.69
CA ALA A 250 -1.42 -6.03 0.94
C ALA A 250 -2.82 -6.60 1.26
N GLY A 251 -2.99 -7.92 1.27
CA GLY A 251 -4.27 -8.56 1.61
C GLY A 251 -4.84 -8.13 2.95
N GLY A 252 -3.99 -8.08 3.98
CA GLY A 252 -4.37 -7.62 5.32
C GLY A 252 -4.64 -6.10 5.42
N ALA A 253 -4.24 -5.31 4.42
CA ALA A 253 -4.41 -3.87 4.34
C ALA A 253 -5.46 -3.42 3.31
N SER A 254 -6.19 -4.36 2.71
CA SER A 254 -7.06 -4.09 1.57
C SER A 254 -8.53 -4.35 1.84
N ASP A 255 -9.37 -3.67 1.07
CA ASP A 255 -10.72 -4.15 0.76
C ASP A 255 -10.65 -5.06 -0.48
N ILE A 256 -11.40 -6.16 -0.49
CA ILE A 256 -11.29 -7.21 -1.52
C ILE A 256 -12.64 -7.45 -2.19
N GLY A 257 -12.67 -7.35 -3.52
CA GLY A 257 -13.86 -7.55 -4.36
C GLY A 257 -13.62 -8.59 -5.44
N GLN A 258 -14.68 -9.02 -6.13
CA GLN A 258 -14.64 -10.07 -7.15
C GLN A 258 -15.03 -9.60 -8.57
N VAL A 259 -15.08 -8.29 -8.76
CA VAL A 259 -15.48 -7.61 -10.01
C VAL A 259 -14.39 -6.60 -10.40
N PRO A 260 -14.41 -6.02 -11.62
CA PRO A 260 -13.34 -5.13 -12.07
C PRO A 260 -13.15 -3.90 -11.17
N PRO A 261 -11.97 -3.26 -11.18
CA PRO A 261 -11.58 -2.22 -10.23
C PRO A 261 -12.59 -1.09 -10.00
N VAL A 262 -13.17 -0.53 -11.07
CA VAL A 262 -14.14 0.56 -10.97
C VAL A 262 -15.41 0.08 -10.26
N ALA A 263 -15.93 -1.09 -10.65
CA ALA A 263 -17.11 -1.67 -10.04
C ALA A 263 -16.86 -2.02 -8.57
N SER A 264 -15.72 -2.64 -8.23
CA SER A 264 -15.37 -2.95 -6.83
C SER A 264 -15.30 -1.68 -5.98
N MET A 265 -14.66 -0.62 -6.48
CA MET A 265 -14.56 0.64 -5.75
C MET A 265 -15.93 1.25 -5.45
N ILE A 266 -16.83 1.28 -6.44
CA ILE A 266 -18.17 1.86 -6.29
C ILE A 266 -19.01 0.99 -5.33
N ASN A 267 -19.01 -0.33 -5.51
CA ASN A 267 -19.73 -1.27 -4.66
C ASN A 267 -19.31 -1.15 -3.19
N MET A 268 -18.01 -1.13 -2.92
CA MET A 268 -17.46 -0.97 -1.56
C MET A 268 -17.80 0.37 -0.91
N LEU A 269 -17.95 1.44 -1.69
CA LEU A 269 -18.46 2.72 -1.18
C LEU A 269 -19.96 2.66 -0.82
N GLY A 270 -20.70 1.67 -1.33
CA GLY A 270 -22.09 1.39 -0.95
C GLY A 270 -22.25 0.55 0.32
N THR A 271 -21.17 -0.03 0.85
CA THR A 271 -21.20 -0.86 2.07
C THR A 271 -20.70 -0.10 3.30
N PHE A 272 -20.79 -0.71 4.48
CA PHE A 272 -20.44 -0.03 5.73
C PHE A 272 -18.95 -0.11 6.03
N TYR A 273 -18.40 -1.32 6.18
CA TYR A 273 -17.03 -1.53 6.64
C TYR A 273 -15.99 -1.12 5.60
N HIS A 274 -16.12 -1.54 4.34
CA HIS A 274 -15.19 -1.17 3.27
C HIS A 274 -15.14 0.35 3.03
N ARG A 275 -16.27 1.04 3.19
CA ARG A 275 -16.31 2.50 3.02
C ARG A 275 -15.44 3.26 4.03
N ILE A 276 -15.28 2.76 5.26
CA ILE A 276 -14.57 3.48 6.33
C ILE A 276 -13.12 3.83 5.93
N PRO A 277 -12.26 2.89 5.51
CA PRO A 277 -10.90 3.22 5.11
C PRO A 277 -10.86 4.09 3.83
N LEU A 278 -11.75 3.83 2.85
CA LEU A 278 -11.80 4.58 1.59
C LEU A 278 -12.15 6.06 1.76
N LEU A 279 -12.98 6.39 2.77
CA LEU A 279 -13.35 7.78 3.10
C LEU A 279 -12.53 8.37 4.26
N SER A 280 -11.43 7.72 4.65
CA SER A 280 -10.50 8.32 5.61
C SER A 280 -9.88 9.61 5.03
N PRO A 281 -9.92 10.75 5.75
CA PRO A 281 -9.22 11.98 5.36
C PRO A 281 -7.70 11.79 5.28
N HIS A 282 -7.18 10.80 6.01
CA HIS A 282 -5.76 10.50 6.10
C HIS A 282 -5.28 9.59 4.97
N LEU A 283 -6.18 8.95 4.22
CA LEU A 283 -5.82 8.19 3.01
C LEU A 283 -5.22 9.13 1.96
N LYS A 284 -3.97 8.85 1.55
CA LYS A 284 -3.23 9.66 0.55
C LYS A 284 -2.98 8.90 -0.73
N LYS A 285 -2.72 7.59 -0.62
CA LYS A 285 -2.36 6.72 -1.72
C LYS A 285 -3.27 5.49 -1.70
N VAL A 286 -3.62 4.96 -2.86
CA VAL A 286 -4.34 3.69 -3.00
C VAL A 286 -3.56 2.80 -3.94
N GLY A 287 -3.33 1.55 -3.53
CA GLY A 287 -2.84 0.50 -4.42
C GLY A 287 -3.99 -0.37 -4.90
N ILE A 288 -3.98 -0.80 -6.17
CA ILE A 288 -5.01 -1.70 -6.70
C ILE A 288 -4.38 -2.82 -7.50
N GLY A 289 -4.69 -4.06 -7.12
CA GLY A 289 -4.41 -5.28 -7.87
C GLY A 289 -5.68 -5.81 -8.54
N TRP A 290 -5.54 -6.34 -9.74
CA TRP A 290 -6.63 -7.02 -10.45
C TRP A 290 -6.10 -8.25 -11.17
N ALA A 291 -6.72 -9.39 -10.91
CA ALA A 291 -6.44 -10.64 -11.60
C ALA A 291 -7.75 -11.33 -11.99
N THR A 292 -7.89 -11.69 -13.25
CA THR A 292 -9.07 -12.38 -13.77
C THR A 292 -8.97 -13.89 -13.59
N LYS A 293 -10.10 -14.55 -13.40
CA LYS A 293 -10.17 -16.01 -13.43
C LYS A 293 -9.81 -16.55 -14.83
N PRO A 294 -9.25 -17.76 -14.94
CA PRO A 294 -8.96 -18.36 -16.25
C PRO A 294 -10.20 -18.37 -17.15
N GLY A 295 -10.10 -17.74 -18.32
CA GLY A 295 -11.19 -17.69 -19.31
C GLY A 295 -12.28 -16.63 -19.03
N ALA A 296 -12.16 -15.83 -17.97
CA ALA A 296 -13.06 -14.72 -17.69
C ALA A 296 -12.41 -13.36 -18.02
N THR A 297 -13.23 -12.36 -18.35
CA THR A 297 -12.78 -10.98 -18.60
C THR A 297 -13.24 -10.00 -17.52
N ASP A 298 -14.31 -10.35 -16.81
CA ASP A 298 -15.05 -9.51 -15.86
C ASP A 298 -15.22 -10.17 -14.48
N LEU A 299 -14.76 -11.41 -14.31
CA LEU A 299 -14.74 -12.11 -13.03
C LEU A 299 -13.30 -12.36 -12.59
N GLY A 300 -12.99 -12.01 -11.35
CA GLY A 300 -11.63 -12.01 -10.86
C GLY A 300 -11.55 -11.69 -9.37
N TRP A 301 -10.38 -11.22 -8.95
CA TRP A 301 -10.12 -10.69 -7.62
C TRP A 301 -9.54 -9.29 -7.77
N CYS A 302 -10.22 -8.31 -7.17
CA CYS A 302 -9.79 -6.93 -7.03
C CYS A 302 -9.35 -6.68 -5.61
N VAL A 303 -8.12 -6.22 -5.43
CA VAL A 303 -7.52 -5.96 -4.12
C VAL A 303 -7.22 -4.46 -4.06
N ILE A 304 -7.92 -3.72 -3.21
CA ILE A 304 -7.78 -2.27 -3.03
C ILE A 304 -7.07 -2.02 -1.70
N ASP A 305 -5.75 -1.84 -1.75
CA ASP A 305 -4.94 -1.50 -0.58
C ASP A 305 -5.14 -0.02 -0.23
N CYS A 306 -5.99 0.19 0.77
CA CYS A 306 -6.30 1.47 1.39
C CYS A 306 -5.72 1.60 2.82
N GLY A 307 -4.95 0.62 3.28
CA GLY A 307 -4.31 0.61 4.60
C GLY A 307 -2.86 1.09 4.59
N THR A 308 -2.09 0.74 3.56
CA THR A 308 -0.66 1.07 3.44
C THR A 308 -0.45 2.54 3.06
N GLY A 309 -1.37 3.13 2.29
CA GLY A 309 -1.26 4.49 1.77
C GLY A 309 -1.78 5.61 2.69
N VAL A 310 -1.92 5.33 3.99
CA VAL A 310 -2.43 6.28 4.99
C VAL A 310 -1.31 7.19 5.50
N GLY A 311 -1.49 8.50 5.34
CA GLY A 311 -0.55 9.50 5.85
C GLY A 311 -0.65 9.69 7.37
N PRO A 312 0.29 10.45 7.98
CA PRO A 312 0.19 10.79 9.39
C PRO A 312 -1.09 11.57 9.65
N ARG A 313 -1.64 11.39 10.85
CA ARG A 313 -2.82 12.12 11.29
C ARG A 313 -2.61 13.63 11.13
N ASN A 314 -3.60 14.27 10.53
CA ASN A 314 -3.61 15.71 10.32
C ASN A 314 -4.95 16.30 10.80
N ASP A 315 -4.92 16.95 11.96
CA ASP A 315 -6.09 17.54 12.61
C ASP A 315 -6.67 18.76 11.87
N LYS A 316 -5.94 19.29 10.88
CA LYS A 316 -6.45 20.36 10.00
C LYS A 316 -7.41 19.83 8.94
N LEU A 317 -7.47 18.51 8.74
CA LEU A 317 -8.42 17.90 7.80
C LEU A 317 -9.82 17.80 8.44
N LEU A 318 -10.83 17.55 7.61
CA LEU A 318 -12.16 17.20 8.09
C LEU A 318 -12.07 15.95 8.97
N GLN A 319 -12.48 16.03 10.23
CA GLN A 319 -12.43 14.87 11.14
C GLN A 319 -13.77 14.14 11.25
N LEU A 320 -14.87 14.82 10.94
CA LEU A 320 -16.22 14.26 11.00
C LEU A 320 -16.77 14.11 9.59
N VAL A 321 -16.91 12.87 9.12
CA VAL A 321 -17.34 12.55 7.77
C VAL A 321 -18.74 11.94 7.84
N ALA A 322 -19.69 12.55 7.13
CA ALA A 322 -21.04 12.03 6.96
C ALA A 322 -21.16 11.42 5.56
N TYR A 323 -21.75 10.23 5.47
CA TYR A 323 -22.04 9.56 4.21
C TYR A 323 -23.46 8.97 4.24
N PRO A 324 -24.23 9.01 3.13
CA PRO A 324 -24.00 9.80 1.92
C PRO A 324 -23.76 11.28 2.21
N ALA A 325 -22.96 11.93 1.37
CA ALA A 325 -22.45 13.27 1.67
C ALA A 325 -23.59 14.31 1.81
N PRO A 326 -23.43 15.33 2.67
CA PRO A 326 -24.39 16.42 2.79
C PRO A 326 -24.68 17.09 1.43
N GLY A 327 -25.94 17.09 1.01
CA GLY A 327 -26.39 17.67 -0.27
C GLY A 327 -26.11 16.78 -1.48
N ALA A 328 -25.62 15.55 -1.31
CA ALA A 328 -25.41 14.65 -2.43
C ALA A 328 -26.73 14.32 -3.15
N THR A 329 -26.65 14.22 -4.47
CA THR A 329 -27.72 13.73 -5.34
C THR A 329 -27.27 12.44 -6.01
N ASP A 330 -28.21 11.71 -6.61
CA ASP A 330 -27.95 10.45 -7.28
C ASP A 330 -27.26 9.42 -6.38
N VAL A 331 -27.71 9.35 -5.14
CA VAL A 331 -27.18 8.42 -4.14
C VAL A 331 -27.76 7.03 -4.33
N GLN A 332 -26.92 6.02 -4.14
CA GLN A 332 -27.31 4.60 -4.09
C GLN A 332 -28.49 4.36 -3.15
N ARG A 333 -29.33 3.39 -3.50
CA ARG A 333 -30.61 3.14 -2.82
C ARG A 333 -30.60 1.96 -1.89
N ALA A 334 -29.82 0.94 -2.22
CA ALA A 334 -29.78 -0.34 -1.54
C ALA A 334 -28.38 -0.61 -0.99
N PHE A 335 -28.28 -1.35 0.10
CA PHE A 335 -27.02 -1.88 0.60
C PHE A 335 -26.48 -2.96 -0.37
N ASP A 336 -25.17 -3.02 -0.56
CA ASP A 336 -24.52 -4.10 -1.33
C ASP A 336 -24.03 -5.22 -0.41
N ASP A 337 -23.72 -6.39 -0.96
CA ASP A 337 -23.22 -7.51 -0.18
C ASP A 337 -21.86 -7.18 0.46
N GLU A 338 -21.73 -7.41 1.77
CA GLU A 338 -20.51 -7.13 2.53
C GLU A 338 -20.13 -8.32 3.43
N LEU A 339 -18.83 -8.58 3.53
CA LEU A 339 -18.28 -9.51 4.51
C LEU A 339 -17.12 -8.83 5.26
N PRO A 340 -17.21 -8.66 6.59
CA PRO A 340 -18.26 -9.10 7.50
C PRO A 340 -19.60 -8.40 7.26
N ASP A 341 -20.70 -9.14 7.38
CA ASP A 341 -22.03 -8.59 7.13
C ASP A 341 -22.53 -7.77 8.33
N PRO A 342 -22.84 -6.46 8.16
CA PRO A 342 -23.44 -5.64 9.21
C PRO A 342 -24.97 -5.81 9.33
N ILE A 343 -25.62 -6.49 8.38
CA ILE A 343 -27.04 -6.80 8.47
C ILE A 343 -27.24 -7.97 9.46
N PRO A 344 -28.23 -7.91 10.37
CA PRO A 344 -28.50 -9.02 11.27
C PRO A 344 -28.80 -10.33 10.53
N ALA A 345 -28.30 -11.44 11.08
CA ALA A 345 -28.51 -12.76 10.49
C ALA A 345 -30.01 -13.11 10.37
N GLY A 346 -30.40 -13.59 9.19
CA GLY A 346 -31.77 -14.02 8.89
C GLY A 346 -32.62 -12.99 8.15
N GLU A 347 -32.08 -11.80 7.85
CA GLU A 347 -32.73 -10.78 7.03
C GLU A 347 -32.55 -11.07 5.53
N ASP A 348 -33.40 -10.49 4.67
CA ASP A 348 -33.50 -10.81 3.24
C ASP A 348 -32.61 -9.94 2.32
N HIS A 349 -31.70 -9.14 2.91
CA HIS A 349 -30.75 -8.25 2.25
C HIS A 349 -31.38 -7.21 1.30
N LYS A 350 -32.67 -6.88 1.47
CA LYS A 350 -33.33 -5.78 0.74
C LYS A 350 -33.27 -4.46 1.49
N ASN A 351 -32.12 -4.17 2.06
CA ASN A 351 -31.93 -3.03 2.93
C ASN A 351 -31.49 -1.79 2.14
N GLY A 352 -31.76 -0.61 2.71
CA GLY A 352 -31.35 0.65 2.12
C GLY A 352 -29.86 0.93 2.26
N GLU A 353 -29.36 1.86 1.47
CA GLU A 353 -27.98 2.36 1.54
C GLU A 353 -27.57 2.68 2.98
N ALA A 354 -26.38 2.23 3.40
CA ALA A 354 -25.88 2.51 4.74
C ALA A 354 -25.58 4.00 4.93
N ILE A 355 -26.10 4.58 6.01
CA ILE A 355 -25.89 5.98 6.38
C ILE A 355 -24.94 6.02 7.57
N THR A 356 -23.81 6.72 7.43
CA THR A 356 -22.75 6.75 8.44
C THR A 356 -22.36 8.15 8.86
N LEU A 357 -21.92 8.23 10.12
CA LEU A 357 -21.20 9.38 10.66
C LEU A 357 -19.92 8.87 11.33
N SER A 358 -18.77 9.18 10.77
CA SER A 358 -17.47 8.62 11.17
C SER A 358 -16.52 9.71 11.67
N TRP A 359 -15.81 9.44 12.77
CA TRP A 359 -14.81 10.32 13.36
C TRP A 359 -13.39 9.80 13.13
N PHE A 360 -12.56 10.61 12.47
CA PHE A 360 -11.18 10.28 12.12
C PHE A 360 -10.13 11.10 12.89
N GLY A 361 -10.56 11.90 13.88
CA GLY A 361 -9.71 12.74 14.71
C GLY A 361 -9.31 12.09 16.03
N GLU A 362 -8.86 12.91 17.00
CA GLU A 362 -8.54 12.40 18.34
C GLU A 362 -9.77 11.93 19.07
N GLY A 363 -9.60 10.92 19.90
CA GLY A 363 -10.63 10.49 20.82
C GLY A 363 -11.69 9.63 20.14
N GLN A 364 -12.69 9.28 20.93
CA GLN A 364 -13.68 8.30 20.55
C GLN A 364 -15.08 8.90 20.65
N ILE A 365 -15.89 8.59 19.65
CA ILE A 365 -17.33 8.82 19.78
C ILE A 365 -17.93 7.74 20.69
N THR A 366 -18.84 8.16 21.57
CA THR A 366 -19.51 7.23 22.49
C THR A 366 -21.01 7.41 22.52
N GLY A 367 -21.70 6.27 22.55
CA GLY A 367 -23.15 6.21 22.40
C GLY A 367 -23.59 6.78 21.06
N GLY A 368 -24.86 7.18 21.00
CA GLY A 368 -25.39 7.94 19.89
C GLY A 368 -26.76 7.48 19.47
N GLU A 369 -27.37 8.29 18.61
CA GLU A 369 -28.69 8.14 18.04
C GLU A 369 -28.63 8.64 16.60
N MET A 370 -29.39 8.01 15.70
CA MET A 370 -29.58 8.50 14.34
C MET A 370 -31.04 8.37 13.95
N GLU A 371 -31.69 9.49 13.70
CA GLU A 371 -33.04 9.56 13.13
C GLU A 371 -32.90 9.79 11.62
N VAL A 372 -33.53 8.93 10.82
CA VAL A 372 -33.56 9.04 9.36
C VAL A 372 -35.01 9.21 8.90
N LYS A 373 -35.25 10.24 8.09
CA LYS A 373 -36.55 10.51 7.46
C LYS A 373 -36.43 10.43 5.95
N VAL A 374 -37.36 9.72 5.32
CA VAL A 374 -37.49 9.63 3.86
C VAL A 374 -38.76 10.40 3.47
N ASN A 375 -38.60 11.46 2.68
CA ASN A 375 -39.69 12.37 2.28
C ASN A 375 -40.51 12.90 3.48
N GLY A 376 -39.82 13.18 4.60
CA GLY A 376 -40.43 13.68 5.84
C GLY A 376 -40.95 12.61 6.80
N THR A 377 -40.98 11.33 6.41
CA THR A 377 -41.44 10.22 7.24
C THR A 377 -40.27 9.47 7.86
N ALA A 378 -40.26 9.28 9.18
CA ALA A 378 -39.22 8.48 9.84
C ALA A 378 -39.27 7.02 9.38
N VAL A 379 -38.10 6.43 9.13
CA VAL A 379 -37.98 5.03 8.69
C VAL A 379 -37.28 4.19 9.75
N GLU A 380 -37.58 2.89 9.77
CA GLU A 380 -36.86 1.92 10.59
C GLU A 380 -35.54 1.52 9.93
N GLY A 381 -34.55 1.17 10.75
CA GLY A 381 -33.25 0.69 10.31
C GLY A 381 -32.46 0.02 11.41
N TYR A 382 -31.43 -0.72 11.02
CA TYR A 382 -30.44 -1.28 11.92
C TYR A 382 -29.44 -0.20 12.31
N PHE A 383 -29.54 0.26 13.55
CA PHE A 383 -28.64 1.27 14.09
C PHE A 383 -27.55 0.64 14.95
N THR A 384 -26.30 0.96 14.64
CA THR A 384 -25.13 0.39 15.31
C THR A 384 -24.12 1.48 15.66
N THR A 385 -23.37 1.24 16.73
CA THR A 385 -22.39 2.19 17.27
C THR A 385 -21.09 1.47 17.59
N ARG A 386 -20.03 2.22 17.92
CA ARG A 386 -18.79 1.63 18.44
C ARG A 386 -19.01 0.71 19.65
N GLN A 387 -19.91 1.05 20.56
CA GLN A 387 -20.19 0.26 21.78
C GLN A 387 -21.17 -0.89 21.54
N LYS A 388 -21.99 -0.79 20.50
CA LYS A 388 -22.94 -1.81 20.07
C LYS A 388 -22.73 -2.07 18.57
N PRO A 389 -21.60 -2.72 18.22
CA PRO A 389 -21.28 -2.97 16.82
C PRO A 389 -22.27 -3.95 16.20
N ALA A 390 -22.41 -3.91 14.88
CA ALA A 390 -23.28 -4.84 14.16
C ALA A 390 -22.83 -6.29 14.34
N ARG A 391 -21.51 -6.48 14.40
CA ARG A 391 -20.82 -7.76 14.59
C ARG A 391 -20.02 -7.72 15.89
N LYS A 392 -20.02 -8.82 16.66
CA LYS A 392 -19.21 -8.90 17.90
C LYS A 392 -17.73 -9.14 17.62
N ASP A 393 -17.43 -9.81 16.52
CA ASP A 393 -16.10 -10.17 16.02
C ASP A 393 -15.50 -9.11 15.10
N HIS A 394 -16.28 -8.09 14.72
CA HIS A 394 -15.81 -6.99 13.88
C HIS A 394 -16.40 -5.65 14.36
N GLY A 395 -15.55 -4.74 14.79
CA GLY A 395 -16.00 -3.47 15.36
C GLY A 395 -16.36 -2.42 14.31
N ASN A 396 -17.30 -1.54 14.62
CA ASN A 396 -17.75 -0.42 13.76
C ASN A 396 -16.70 0.70 13.54
N GLY A 397 -15.47 0.52 14.01
CA GLY A 397 -14.51 1.60 14.15
C GLY A 397 -15.08 2.74 15.00
N ASN A 398 -14.77 3.98 14.61
CA ASN A 398 -15.23 5.18 15.29
C ASN A 398 -16.42 5.82 14.57
N SER A 399 -17.45 5.00 14.31
CA SER A 399 -18.57 5.35 13.45
C SER A 399 -19.93 5.02 14.09
N LEU A 400 -20.92 5.85 13.76
CA LEU A 400 -22.34 5.50 13.82
C LEU A 400 -22.75 4.98 12.45
N CYS A 401 -23.59 3.95 12.40
CA CYS A 401 -24.16 3.42 11.16
C CYS A 401 -25.65 3.16 11.34
N PHE A 402 -26.44 3.56 10.34
CA PHE A 402 -27.86 3.28 10.22
C PHE A 402 -28.11 2.67 8.84
N ILE A 403 -28.63 1.44 8.80
CA ILE A 403 -29.00 0.76 7.56
C ILE A 403 -30.53 0.69 7.51
N PRO A 404 -31.22 1.44 6.63
CA PRO A 404 -32.67 1.36 6.51
C PRO A 404 -33.13 -0.08 6.23
N LYS A 405 -34.24 -0.52 6.84
CA LYS A 405 -34.74 -1.89 6.64
C LYS A 405 -35.19 -2.16 5.21
N GLU A 406 -35.63 -1.12 4.50
CA GLU A 406 -36.13 -1.19 3.13
C GLU A 406 -35.22 -0.41 2.18
N VAL A 407 -35.14 -0.87 0.93
CA VAL A 407 -34.51 -0.12 -0.16
C VAL A 407 -35.10 1.28 -0.25
N LEU A 408 -34.23 2.30 -0.34
CA LEU A 408 -34.68 3.68 -0.42
C LEU A 408 -35.43 3.94 -1.75
N PRO A 409 -36.54 4.70 -1.75
CA PRO A 409 -37.25 5.01 -2.99
C PRO A 409 -36.40 5.85 -3.93
N PRO A 410 -36.65 5.84 -5.26
CA PRO A 410 -35.94 6.69 -6.20
C PRO A 410 -36.31 8.17 -6.03
N ASN A 411 -35.35 9.08 -6.25
CA ASN A 411 -35.53 10.54 -6.11
C ASN A 411 -36.09 10.98 -4.75
N ALA A 412 -35.86 10.19 -3.70
CA ALA A 412 -36.32 10.47 -2.37
C ALA A 412 -35.36 11.43 -1.66
N LYS A 413 -35.92 12.43 -0.98
CA LYS A 413 -35.16 13.27 -0.05
C LYS A 413 -34.99 12.51 1.26
N VAL A 414 -33.76 12.26 1.65
CA VAL A 414 -33.42 11.63 2.93
C VAL A 414 -32.83 12.67 3.86
N GLU A 415 -33.39 12.82 5.05
CA GLU A 415 -32.96 13.75 6.09
C GLU A 415 -32.44 12.95 7.28
N VAL A 416 -31.25 13.31 7.77
CA VAL A 416 -30.55 12.57 8.82
C VAL A 416 -30.25 13.51 9.97
N ASN A 417 -30.60 13.10 11.18
CA ASN A 417 -30.23 13.76 12.43
C ASN A 417 -29.47 12.79 13.32
N ALA A 418 -28.16 12.99 13.43
CA ALA A 418 -27.28 12.16 14.25
C ALA A 418 -26.81 12.92 15.49
N LYS A 419 -26.77 12.23 16.62
CA LYS A 419 -26.23 12.72 17.89
C LYS A 419 -25.30 11.68 18.48
N THR A 420 -24.20 12.12 19.08
CA THR A 420 -23.26 11.27 19.82
C THR A 420 -22.50 12.16 20.82
N THR A 421 -21.50 11.60 21.48
CA THR A 421 -20.56 12.37 22.31
C THR A 421 -19.14 12.11 21.85
N LEU A 422 -18.30 13.14 21.80
CA LEU A 422 -16.86 13.03 21.56
C LEU A 422 -16.14 13.41 22.85
N GLU A 423 -15.45 12.46 23.47
CA GLU A 423 -14.76 12.68 24.76
C GLU A 423 -15.69 13.34 25.81
N GLY A 424 -16.92 12.80 25.91
CA GLY A 424 -17.96 13.29 26.83
C GLY A 424 -18.65 14.59 26.42
N LYS A 425 -18.20 15.27 25.36
CA LYS A 425 -18.84 16.49 24.84
C LYS A 425 -19.91 16.15 23.81
N PRO A 426 -21.11 16.75 23.86
CA PRO A 426 -22.13 16.54 22.84
C PRO A 426 -21.63 16.88 21.44
N LEU A 427 -21.90 15.98 20.50
CA LEU A 427 -21.64 16.15 19.08
C LEU A 427 -22.93 15.83 18.31
N ALA A 428 -23.39 16.76 17.48
CA ALA A 428 -24.59 16.55 16.67
C ALA A 428 -24.34 16.97 15.22
N LYS A 429 -24.95 16.25 14.29
CA LYS A 429 -24.89 16.56 12.86
C LYS A 429 -26.25 16.30 12.23
N SER A 430 -26.78 17.31 11.55
CA SER A 430 -27.91 17.17 10.64
C SER A 430 -27.45 17.38 9.20
N TRP A 431 -27.99 16.59 8.27
CA TRP A 431 -27.78 16.74 6.83
C TRP A 431 -28.91 16.08 6.05
N SER A 432 -28.88 16.25 4.72
CA SER A 432 -29.79 15.55 3.82
C SER A 432 -29.07 15.17 2.53
N PHE A 433 -29.62 14.20 1.81
CA PHE A 433 -29.20 13.80 0.47
C PHE A 433 -30.43 13.36 -0.34
N THR A 434 -30.25 13.17 -1.66
CA THR A 434 -31.30 12.70 -2.56
C THR A 434 -30.86 11.43 -3.27
N THR A 435 -31.69 10.40 -3.22
CA THR A 435 -31.42 9.13 -3.90
C THR A 435 -31.54 9.26 -5.41
N GLY A 436 -30.78 8.43 -6.13
CA GLY A 436 -30.82 8.34 -7.58
C GLY A 436 -32.01 7.58 -8.13
N THR A 437 -32.02 7.40 -9.44
CA THR A 437 -33.01 6.58 -10.15
C THR A 437 -32.53 5.16 -10.42
N HIS A 438 -31.22 4.91 -10.32
CA HIS A 438 -30.62 3.63 -10.65
C HIS A 438 -30.98 2.57 -9.59
N GLU A 439 -31.44 1.40 -10.04
CA GLU A 439 -31.32 0.18 -9.22
C GLU A 439 -29.85 -0.20 -9.15
N HIS A 440 -29.42 -0.73 -8.01
CA HIS A 440 -28.05 -1.12 -7.72
C HIS A 440 -27.42 -2.00 -8.84
N ASP A 441 -28.25 -2.75 -9.56
CA ASP A 441 -27.85 -3.59 -10.70
C ASP A 441 -27.36 -2.82 -11.95
N ALA A 442 -27.55 -1.50 -12.03
CA ALA A 442 -27.10 -0.71 -13.18
C ALA A 442 -25.56 -0.60 -13.27
N TRP A 443 -24.84 -0.75 -12.16
CA TRP A 443 -23.37 -0.72 -12.11
C TRP A 443 -22.73 -2.11 -12.25
N ARG A 444 -23.55 -3.17 -12.16
CA ARG A 444 -23.15 -4.58 -12.38
C ARG A 444 -23.23 -5.01 -13.86
N LYS A 445 -23.75 -4.16 -14.74
CA LYS A 445 -23.85 -4.35 -16.20
C LYS A 445 -22.90 -3.41 -16.92
#